data_AF-A0A916QLV4-F1
#
_entry.id   AF-A0A916QLV4-F1
#
_cell.length_a   1.000
_cell.length_b   1.000
_cell.length_c   1.000
_cell.angle_alpha   90.00
_cell.angle_beta   90.00
_cell.angle_gamma   90.00
#
_symmetry.space_group_name_H-M   'P 1'
#
loop_
_entity.id
_entity.type
_entity.pdbx_description
1 polymer ?
#
loop_
_entity_poly.entity_id
_entity_poly.type
_entity_poly.pdbx_seq_one_letter_code
_entity_poly.pdbx_strand_id
1 'polypeptide(L)'
;MSLVVEAKQTAEQRFRAAFDRLKQGNPEILARTATVSQNNVAKEANCDPSALRKSRFPSLVAEIQHYVEMHKGEAPDSERQQMLKRRRSNRKTKDLINDLRRQRDVAAGLLLEANTLIVDLNEQLADANKKLNEYKPTTTTINSDKFR
;
A
#
# COMPACT_ATOMS: atom_id res chain seq x y z
N MET A 1 7.91 -39.97 54.78
CA MET A 1 7.39 -38.60 54.73
C MET A 1 8.42 -37.73 54.01
N SER A 2 8.36 -37.73 52.68
CA SER A 2 9.33 -37.05 51.82
C SER A 2 9.03 -35.55 51.81
N LEU A 3 9.92 -34.76 52.39
CA LEU A 3 9.92 -33.30 52.33
C LEU A 3 10.17 -32.87 50.88
N VAL A 4 9.10 -32.51 50.16
CA VAL A 4 9.22 -31.79 48.89
C VAL A 4 9.56 -30.34 49.26
N VAL A 5 10.85 -30.03 49.24
CA VAL A 5 11.34 -28.66 49.25
C VAL A 5 10.83 -28.01 47.96
N GLU A 6 9.80 -27.18 48.04
CA GLU A 6 9.37 -26.34 46.92
C GLU A 6 10.53 -25.39 46.57
N ALA A 7 11.37 -25.81 45.62
CA ALA A 7 12.34 -24.93 45.00
C ALA A 7 11.57 -23.78 44.36
N LYS A 8 11.72 -22.58 44.93
CA LYS A 8 11.09 -21.36 44.44
C LYS A 8 11.46 -21.17 42.97
N GLN A 9 10.53 -21.49 42.06
CA GLN A 9 10.74 -21.36 40.62
C GLN A 9 11.23 -19.94 40.30
N THR A 10 12.29 -19.86 39.49
CA THR A 10 12.82 -18.56 39.05
C THR A 10 11.82 -17.86 38.14
N ALA A 11 11.91 -16.52 38.04
CA ALA A 11 11.03 -15.76 37.17
C ALA A 11 11.09 -16.23 35.71
N GLU A 12 12.28 -16.60 35.20
CA GLU A 12 12.44 -17.14 33.85
C GLU A 12 11.71 -18.48 33.66
N GLN A 13 11.81 -19.40 34.63
CA GLN A 13 11.11 -20.69 34.57
C GLN A 13 9.59 -20.51 34.51
N ARG A 14 9.04 -19.55 35.27
CA ARG A 14 7.61 -19.22 35.23
C ARG A 14 7.18 -18.71 33.86
N PHE A 15 7.98 -17.82 33.25
CA PHE A 15 7.69 -17.32 31.91
C PHE A 15 7.82 -18.41 30.83
N ARG A 16 8.79 -19.34 30.97
CA ARG A 16 8.92 -20.49 30.06
C ARG A 16 7.73 -21.45 30.15
N ALA A 17 7.31 -21.81 31.38
CA ALA A 17 6.13 -22.64 31.58
C ALA A 17 4.86 -21.98 31.01
N ALA A 18 4.67 -20.67 31.24
CA ALA A 18 3.57 -19.91 30.66
C ALA A 18 3.61 -19.87 29.13
N PHE A 19 4.81 -19.76 28.54
CA PHE A 19 4.99 -19.82 27.10
C PHE A 19 4.59 -21.18 26.53
N ASP A 20 5.01 -22.28 27.15
CA ASP A 20 4.67 -23.63 26.68
C ASP A 20 3.18 -23.94 26.83
N ARG A 21 2.52 -23.48 27.90
CA ARG A 21 1.05 -23.57 28.06
C ARG A 21 0.31 -22.87 26.92
N LEU A 22 0.77 -21.67 26.54
CA LEU A 22 0.17 -20.91 25.44
C LEU A 22 0.41 -21.58 24.09
N LYS A 23 1.57 -22.23 23.85
CA LYS A 23 1.81 -23.04 22.64
C LYS A 23 0.84 -24.21 22.54
N GLN A 24 0.54 -24.85 23.67
CA GLN A 24 -0.35 -26.02 23.75
C GLN A 24 -1.86 -25.66 23.74
N GLY A 25 -2.21 -24.36 23.74
CA GLY A 25 -3.61 -23.93 23.80
C GLY A 25 -4.30 -24.21 25.15
N ASN A 26 -3.51 -24.46 26.21
CA ASN A 26 -4.00 -24.73 27.56
C ASN A 26 -3.54 -23.65 28.55
N PRO A 27 -3.94 -22.36 28.36
CA PRO A 27 -3.69 -21.33 29.34
C PRO A 27 -4.49 -21.58 30.63
N GLU A 28 -3.88 -21.26 31.76
CA GLU A 28 -4.47 -21.32 33.10
C GLU A 28 -5.12 -19.98 33.49
N ILE A 29 -4.54 -18.85 33.05
CA ILE A 29 -4.98 -17.50 33.44
C ILE A 29 -5.73 -16.82 32.30
N LEU A 30 -5.17 -16.88 31.08
CA LEU A 30 -5.80 -16.29 29.91
C LEU A 30 -6.91 -17.20 29.34
N ALA A 31 -7.79 -16.63 28.53
CA ALA A 31 -8.77 -17.41 27.79
C ALA A 31 -8.07 -18.40 26.83
N ARG A 32 -8.66 -19.57 26.61
CA ARG A 32 -8.14 -20.61 25.68
C ARG A 32 -7.95 -20.13 24.25
N THR A 33 -8.57 -19.02 23.87
CA THR A 33 -8.43 -18.36 22.56
C THR A 33 -7.25 -17.39 22.50
N ALA A 34 -6.50 -17.20 23.58
CA ALA A 34 -5.39 -16.27 23.63
C ALA A 34 -4.23 -16.74 22.75
N THR A 35 -3.80 -15.87 21.84
CA THR A 35 -2.64 -16.14 20.98
C THR A 35 -1.34 -15.98 21.75
N VAL A 36 -0.30 -16.67 21.28
CA VAL A 36 1.03 -16.53 21.84
C VAL A 36 1.56 -15.13 21.55
N SER A 37 1.87 -14.36 22.58
CA SER A 37 2.54 -13.06 22.48
C SER A 37 3.33 -12.79 23.75
N GLN A 38 4.38 -11.97 23.68
CA GLN A 38 5.19 -11.61 24.85
C GLN A 38 4.33 -11.07 26.01
N ASN A 39 3.34 -10.23 25.71
CA ASN A 39 2.43 -9.70 26.72
C ASN A 39 1.54 -10.78 27.33
N ASN A 40 1.06 -11.72 26.51
CA ASN A 40 0.22 -12.82 26.98
C ASN A 40 1.03 -13.81 27.81
N VAL A 41 2.29 -14.10 27.45
CA VAL A 41 3.20 -14.91 28.26
C VAL A 41 3.44 -14.28 29.63
N ALA A 42 3.62 -12.96 29.69
CA ALA A 42 3.76 -12.26 30.98
C ALA A 42 2.48 -12.36 31.83
N LYS A 43 1.31 -12.09 31.24
CA LYS A 43 0.01 -12.19 31.94
C LYS A 43 -0.29 -13.62 32.41
N GLU A 44 0.03 -14.61 31.59
CA GLU A 44 -0.12 -16.03 31.88
C GLU A 44 0.83 -16.53 32.99
N ALA A 45 1.94 -15.82 33.23
CA ALA A 45 2.81 -16.01 34.39
C ALA A 45 2.37 -15.17 35.61
N ASN A 46 1.16 -14.61 35.60
CA ASN A 46 0.61 -13.71 36.60
C ASN A 46 1.48 -12.46 36.84
N CYS A 47 2.11 -11.95 35.79
CA CYS A 47 2.97 -10.77 35.83
C CYS A 47 2.45 -9.67 34.89
N ASP A 48 2.80 -8.43 35.20
CA ASP A 48 2.54 -7.31 34.29
C ASP A 48 3.32 -7.49 32.96
N PRO A 49 2.77 -7.08 31.80
CA PRO A 49 3.47 -7.16 30.51
C PRO A 49 4.87 -6.55 30.51
N SER A 50 5.12 -5.56 31.37
CA SER A 50 6.41 -4.91 31.50
C SER A 50 7.46 -5.71 32.31
N ALA A 51 7.09 -6.84 32.91
CA ALA A 51 8.01 -7.71 33.65
C ALA A 51 8.88 -8.57 32.70
N LEU A 52 8.34 -8.96 31.55
CA LEU A 52 9.05 -9.72 30.52
C LEU A 52 9.68 -8.75 29.52
N ARG A 53 10.82 -8.15 29.87
CA ARG A 53 11.56 -7.23 28.97
C ARG A 53 12.80 -7.87 28.39
N LYS A 54 13.14 -7.46 27.16
CA LYS A 54 14.34 -7.92 26.43
C LYS A 54 15.65 -7.67 27.19
N SER A 55 15.72 -6.63 28.02
CA SER A 55 16.89 -6.34 28.86
C SER A 55 17.15 -7.38 29.95
N ARG A 56 16.11 -8.05 30.45
CA ARG A 56 16.22 -9.05 31.53
C ARG A 56 16.21 -10.48 31.00
N PHE A 57 15.44 -10.75 29.95
CA PHE A 57 15.26 -12.09 29.38
C PHE A 57 15.45 -12.07 27.86
N PRO A 58 16.65 -11.74 27.34
CA PRO A 58 16.88 -11.55 25.90
C PRO A 58 16.64 -12.83 25.09
N SER A 59 17.05 -13.99 25.60
CA SER A 59 16.90 -15.30 24.95
C SER A 59 15.43 -15.71 24.83
N LEU A 60 14.69 -15.64 25.94
CA LEU A 60 13.27 -16.00 25.97
C LEU A 60 12.41 -15.08 25.09
N VAL A 61 12.68 -13.77 25.11
CA VAL A 61 11.97 -12.82 24.24
C VAL A 61 12.26 -13.12 22.77
N ALA A 62 13.49 -13.48 22.40
CA ALA A 62 13.83 -13.87 21.03
C ALA A 62 13.10 -15.17 20.61
N GLU A 63 13.03 -16.16 21.50
CA GLU A 63 12.31 -17.41 21.27
C GLU A 63 10.81 -17.19 21.05
N ILE A 64 10.17 -16.37 21.90
CA ILE A 64 8.76 -15.99 21.74
C ILE A 64 8.55 -15.28 20.41
N GLN A 65 9.41 -14.32 20.07
CA GLN A 65 9.29 -13.55 18.84
C GLN A 65 9.43 -14.45 17.61
N HIS A 66 10.38 -15.39 17.63
CA HIS A 66 10.56 -16.38 16.57
C HIS A 66 9.34 -17.29 16.43
N TYR A 67 8.79 -17.79 17.55
CA TYR A 67 7.58 -18.59 17.53
C TYR A 67 6.40 -17.83 16.91
N VAL A 68 6.19 -16.57 17.33
CA VAL A 68 5.12 -15.73 16.75
C VAL A 68 5.35 -15.54 15.25
N GLU A 69 6.57 -15.29 14.80
CA GLU A 69 6.90 -15.14 13.38
C GLU A 69 6.62 -16.39 12.55
N MET A 70 6.95 -17.58 13.06
CA MET A 70 6.66 -18.84 12.39
C MET A 70 5.14 -19.11 12.31
N HIS A 71 4.37 -18.67 13.31
CA HIS A 71 2.92 -18.92 13.39
C HIS A 71 2.05 -17.72 12.99
N LYS A 72 2.66 -16.66 12.43
CA LYS A 72 1.95 -15.44 11.95
C LYS A 72 0.95 -15.73 10.82
N GLY A 73 1.08 -16.87 10.13
CA GLY A 73 0.15 -17.29 9.08
C GLY A 73 -1.21 -17.77 9.61
N GLU A 74 -1.30 -18.13 10.89
CA GLU A 74 -2.49 -18.79 11.47
C GLU A 74 -3.37 -17.85 12.31
N ALA A 75 -2.85 -16.70 12.75
CA ALA A 75 -3.61 -15.74 13.53
C ALA A 75 -4.25 -14.67 12.61
N PRO A 76 -5.56 -14.40 12.73
CA PRO A 76 -6.18 -13.30 11.99
C PRO A 76 -5.56 -11.96 12.40
N ASP A 77 -5.22 -11.13 11.41
CA ASP A 77 -4.75 -9.76 11.63
C ASP A 77 -5.71 -9.04 12.59
N SER A 78 -5.18 -8.41 13.64
CA SER A 78 -5.95 -7.56 14.54
C SER A 78 -6.71 -6.48 13.75
N GLU A 79 -7.95 -6.15 14.15
CA GLU A 79 -8.77 -5.09 13.53
C GLU A 79 -7.99 -3.79 13.31
N ARG A 80 -7.13 -3.43 14.26
CA ARG A 80 -6.26 -2.24 14.15
C ARG A 80 -5.25 -2.38 13.01
N GLN A 81 -4.64 -3.54 12.83
CA GLN A 81 -3.71 -3.80 11.73
C GLN A 81 -4.42 -3.78 10.38
N GLN A 82 -5.63 -4.37 10.30
CA GLN A 82 -6.45 -4.30 9.08
C GLN A 82 -6.84 -2.85 8.75
N MET A 83 -7.27 -2.07 9.73
CA MET A 83 -7.60 -0.64 9.56
C MET A 83 -6.39 0.16 9.06
N LEU A 84 -5.19 -0.08 9.61
CA LEU A 84 -3.97 0.58 9.17
C LEU A 84 -3.58 0.18 7.74
N LYS A 85 -3.71 -1.11 7.37
CA LYS A 85 -3.51 -1.59 5.99
C LYS A 85 -4.48 -0.90 5.02
N ARG A 86 -5.78 -0.86 5.35
CA ARG A 86 -6.82 -0.17 4.57
C ARG A 86 -6.50 1.32 4.39
N ARG A 87 -6.12 2.02 5.47
CA ARG A 87 -5.77 3.44 5.41
C ARG A 87 -4.55 3.71 4.52
N ARG A 88 -3.53 2.86 4.58
CA ARG A 88 -2.35 2.95 3.70
C ARG A 88 -2.71 2.72 2.24
N SER A 89 -3.53 1.70 1.97
CA SER A 89 -4.03 1.42 0.61
C SER A 89 -4.83 2.60 0.05
N ASN A 90 -5.78 3.13 0.82
CA ASN A 90 -6.59 4.28 0.40
C ASN A 90 -5.75 5.53 0.12
N ARG A 91 -4.68 5.76 0.90
CA ARG A 91 -3.74 6.86 0.63
C ARG A 91 -3.05 6.67 -0.72
N LYS A 92 -2.52 5.47 -0.99
CA LYS A 92 -1.89 5.13 -2.26
C LYS A 92 -2.84 5.31 -3.45
N THR A 93 -4.10 4.86 -3.31
CA THR A 93 -5.12 5.04 -4.35
C THR A 93 -5.44 6.52 -4.59
N LYS A 94 -5.54 7.32 -3.53
CA LYS A 94 -5.79 8.77 -3.64
C LYS A 94 -4.64 9.49 -4.33
N ASP A 95 -3.40 9.14 -4.00
CA ASP A 95 -2.20 9.72 -4.61
C ASP A 95 -2.17 9.36 -6.12
N LEU A 96 -2.45 8.11 -6.48
CA LEU A 96 -2.55 7.67 -7.89
C LEU A 96 -3.65 8.42 -8.66
N ILE A 97 -4.82 8.65 -8.07
CA ILE A 97 -5.90 9.42 -8.71
C ILE A 97 -5.45 10.87 -8.97
N ASN A 98 -4.73 11.49 -8.03
CA ASN A 98 -4.25 12.85 -8.22
C ASN A 98 -3.21 12.94 -9.34
N ASP A 99 -2.32 11.96 -9.45
CA ASP A 99 -1.34 11.91 -10.52
C ASP A 99 -1.99 11.70 -11.89
N LEU A 100 -2.98 10.79 -11.97
CA LEU A 100 -3.77 10.61 -13.20
C LEU A 100 -4.52 11.87 -13.60
N ARG A 101 -5.07 12.62 -12.64
CA ARG A 101 -5.72 13.91 -12.92
C ARG A 101 -4.75 14.92 -13.52
N ARG A 102 -3.55 15.06 -12.94
CA ARG A 102 -2.51 15.94 -13.47
C ARG A 102 -2.10 15.56 -14.89
N GLN A 103 -1.88 14.27 -15.15
CA GLN A 103 -1.53 13.79 -16.48
C GLN A 103 -2.63 14.08 -17.50
N ARG A 104 -3.89 13.84 -17.12
CA ARG A 104 -5.05 14.18 -17.96
C ARG A 104 -5.11 15.68 -18.26
N ASP A 105 -4.93 16.52 -17.26
CA ASP A 105 -5.04 17.97 -17.43
C ASP A 105 -3.92 18.51 -18.35
N VAL A 106 -2.70 17.98 -18.22
CA VAL A 106 -1.59 18.27 -19.16
C VAL A 106 -1.92 17.81 -20.58
N ALA A 107 -2.39 16.58 -20.75
CA ALA A 107 -2.75 16.04 -22.06
C ALA A 107 -3.89 16.86 -22.72
N ALA A 108 -4.89 17.28 -21.94
CA ALA A 108 -5.98 18.12 -22.42
C ALA A 108 -5.46 19.51 -22.86
N GLY A 109 -4.52 20.08 -22.13
CA GLY A 109 -3.85 21.33 -22.52
C GLY A 109 -3.09 21.21 -23.84
N LEU A 110 -2.31 20.15 -24.01
CA LEU A 110 -1.58 19.88 -25.25
C LEU A 110 -2.51 19.66 -26.45
N LEU A 111 -3.65 18.98 -26.24
CA LEU A 111 -4.66 18.80 -27.28
C LEU A 111 -5.30 20.13 -27.69
N LEU A 112 -5.58 21.00 -26.73
CA LEU A 112 -6.11 22.33 -27.01
C LEU A 112 -5.12 23.15 -27.83
N GLU A 113 -3.84 23.16 -27.44
CA GLU A 113 -2.77 23.85 -28.16
C GLU A 113 -2.58 23.32 -29.59
N ALA A 114 -2.60 22.00 -29.76
CA ALA A 114 -2.54 21.39 -31.09
C ALA A 114 -3.73 21.80 -31.96
N ASN A 115 -4.94 21.83 -31.39
CA ASN A 115 -6.14 22.27 -32.13
C ASN A 115 -6.06 23.74 -32.53
N THR A 116 -5.59 24.63 -31.65
CA THR A 116 -5.40 26.05 -32.01
C THR A 116 -4.40 26.20 -33.15
N LEU A 117 -3.29 25.48 -33.09
CA LEU A 117 -2.25 25.53 -34.11
C LEU A 117 -2.75 24.99 -35.46
N ILE A 118 -3.59 23.95 -35.46
CA ILE A 118 -4.25 23.43 -36.66
C ILE A 118 -5.14 24.51 -37.29
N VAL A 119 -5.91 25.25 -36.50
CA VAL A 119 -6.76 26.34 -37.00
C VAL A 119 -5.90 27.43 -37.63
N ASP A 120 -4.87 27.90 -36.92
CA ASP A 120 -3.97 28.96 -37.41
C ASP A 120 -3.28 28.56 -38.72
N LEU A 121 -2.81 27.32 -38.83
CA LEU A 121 -2.18 26.82 -40.06
C LEU A 121 -3.19 26.71 -41.21
N ASN A 122 -4.44 26.31 -40.94
CA ASN A 122 -5.46 26.25 -41.97
C ASN A 122 -5.83 27.65 -42.51
N GLU A 123 -5.89 28.66 -41.63
CA GLU A 123 -6.10 30.05 -42.04
C GLU A 123 -4.96 30.55 -42.91
N GLN A 124 -3.70 30.32 -42.49
CA GLN A 124 -2.53 30.69 -43.28
C GLN A 124 -2.47 29.99 -44.63
N LEU A 125 -2.84 28.70 -44.69
CA LEU A 125 -2.94 27.96 -45.94
C LEU A 125 -4.02 28.52 -46.86
N ALA A 126 -5.18 28.89 -46.32
CA ALA A 126 -6.26 29.50 -47.09
C ALA A 126 -5.83 30.84 -47.71
N ASP A 127 -5.16 31.70 -46.92
CA ASP A 127 -4.63 32.98 -47.39
C ASP A 127 -3.55 32.81 -48.46
N ALA A 128 -2.62 31.87 -48.26
CA ALA A 128 -1.58 31.55 -49.23
C ALA A 128 -2.18 31.04 -50.55
N ASN A 129 -3.18 30.15 -50.48
CA ASN A 129 -3.89 29.64 -51.65
C ASN A 129 -4.64 30.75 -52.39
N LYS A 130 -5.27 31.69 -51.66
CA LYS A 130 -5.95 32.84 -52.27
C LYS A 130 -4.95 33.70 -53.05
N LYS A 131 -3.81 34.06 -52.45
CA LYS A 131 -2.74 34.80 -53.12
C LYS A 131 -2.24 34.06 -54.36
N LEU A 132 -2.02 32.74 -54.26
CA LEU A 132 -1.58 31.92 -55.40
C LEU A 132 -2.60 31.94 -56.55
N ASN A 133 -3.89 31.87 -56.24
CA ASN A 133 -4.97 31.93 -57.22
C ASN A 133 -5.06 33.31 -57.89
N GLU A 134 -4.75 34.39 -57.16
CA GLU A 134 -4.65 35.74 -57.75
C GLU A 134 -3.51 35.83 -58.77
N TYR A 135 -2.38 35.15 -58.54
CA TYR A 135 -1.24 35.11 -59.48
C TYR A 135 -1.41 34.13 -60.64
N LYS A 136 -2.32 33.15 -60.53
CA LYS A 136 -2.73 32.28 -61.64
C LYS A 136 -4.06 32.81 -62.20
N PRO A 137 -4.07 33.86 -63.05
CA PRO A 137 -5.30 34.24 -63.71
C PRO A 137 -5.83 32.99 -64.42
N THR A 138 -7.10 32.70 -64.19
CA THR A 138 -7.85 31.63 -64.85
C THR A 138 -7.44 31.63 -66.31
N THR A 139 -6.75 30.58 -66.76
CA THR A 139 -6.55 30.33 -68.17
C THR A 139 -7.95 30.18 -68.75
N THR A 140 -8.51 31.30 -69.24
CA THR A 140 -9.66 31.30 -70.11
C THR A 140 -9.27 30.44 -71.28
N THR A 141 -9.72 29.18 -71.26
CA THR A 141 -9.75 28.34 -72.46
C THR A 141 -10.60 29.10 -73.47
N ILE A 142 -9.92 29.82 -74.38
CA ILE A 142 -10.56 30.39 -75.56
C ILE A 142 -11.04 29.18 -76.35
N ASN A 143 -12.36 28.99 -76.35
CA ASN A 143 -13.00 27.88 -77.02
C ASN A 143 -12.74 28.01 -78.54
N SER A 144 -11.93 27.09 -79.09
CA SER A 144 -11.46 27.12 -80.49
C SER A 144 -12.55 26.75 -81.52
N ASP A 145 -13.77 26.47 -81.07
CA ASP A 145 -14.88 26.02 -81.91
C ASP A 145 -15.60 27.14 -82.71
N LYS A 146 -15.04 28.37 -82.76
CA LYS A 146 -15.57 29.46 -83.59
C LYS A 146 -14.83 29.69 -84.92
N PHE A 147 -13.90 28.82 -85.28
CA PHE A 147 -13.23 28.84 -86.59
C PHE A 147 -13.39 27.50 -87.31
N ARG A 148 -14.62 27.16 -87.70
CA ARG A 148 -14.87 26.17 -88.75
C ARG A 148 -16.22 26.36 -89.41
#